data_AF-A0A8H6HNP2-F1
#
_entry.id   AF-A0A8H6HNP2-F1
#
_cell.length_a   1.000
_cell.length_b   1.000
_cell.length_c   1.000
_cell.angle_alpha   90.00
_cell.angle_beta   90.00
_cell.angle_gamma   90.00
#
_symmetry.space_group_name_H-M   'P 1'
#
loop_
_entity.id
_entity.type
_entity.pdbx_description
1 polymer ?
#
loop_
_entity_poly.entity_id
_entity_poly.type
_entity_poly.pdbx_seq_one_letter_code
_entity_poly.pdbx_strand_id
1 'polypeptide(L)'
;MEAKPQTCSHPECSKQEGGEVQLKKCSACKLVSYCGTQCQRGHWKEHKSACKEHEAMLKRMHRMGQAAAMNDILMMKAELASRGIAFPELKKS
;
A
#
# COMPACT_ATOMS: atom_id res chain seq x y z
N MET A 1 4.54 15.55 20.15
CA MET A 1 3.69 14.68 19.31
C MET A 1 4.02 13.25 19.70
N GLU A 2 3.27 12.67 20.64
CA GLU A 2 3.52 11.30 21.10
C GLU A 2 3.02 10.31 20.03
N ALA A 3 3.93 9.58 19.41
CA ALA A 3 3.57 8.51 18.48
C ALA A 3 2.97 7.35 19.29
N LYS A 4 1.66 7.12 19.15
CA LYS A 4 0.96 6.01 19.81
C LYS A 4 1.63 4.68 19.40
N PRO A 5 2.13 3.88 20.34
CA PRO A 5 2.87 2.66 20.02
C PRO A 5 1.98 1.71 19.23
N GLN A 6 2.52 1.18 18.13
CA GLN A 6 1.82 0.19 17.31
C GLN A 6 1.64 -1.09 18.12
N THR A 7 0.44 -1.66 18.14
CA THR A 7 0.12 -2.88 18.88
C THR A 7 -0.30 -3.99 17.94
N CYS A 8 -0.05 -5.23 18.35
CA CYS A 8 -0.50 -6.40 17.60
C CYS A 8 -2.03 -6.38 17.49
N SER A 9 -2.57 -6.56 16.29
CA SER A 9 -4.00 -6.51 16.04
C SER A 9 -4.74 -7.83 16.33
N HIS A 10 -4.09 -8.80 17.00
CA HIS A 10 -4.76 -10.01 17.45
C HIS A 10 -5.32 -9.82 18.85
N PRO A 11 -6.62 -10.07 19.10
CA PRO A 11 -7.27 -9.72 20.36
C PRO A 11 -6.65 -10.42 21.58
N GLU A 12 -6.14 -11.64 21.40
CA GLU A 12 -5.45 -12.39 22.46
C GLU A 12 -3.94 -12.05 22.58
N CYS A 13 -3.45 -11.04 21.86
CA CYS A 13 -2.03 -10.68 21.85
C CYS A 13 -1.82 -9.24 22.30
N SER A 14 -1.21 -9.06 23.48
CA SER A 14 -0.89 -7.73 24.02
C SER A 14 0.50 -7.21 23.63
N LYS A 15 1.16 -7.82 22.62
CA LYS A 15 2.50 -7.39 22.19
C LYS A 15 2.44 -6.02 21.51
N GLN A 16 3.32 -5.12 21.93
CA GLN A 16 3.48 -3.79 21.35
C GLN A 16 4.81 -3.72 20.62
N GLU A 17 4.88 -2.86 19.61
CA GLU A 17 6.11 -2.56 18.87
C GLU A 17 7.13 -1.92 19.83
N GLY A 18 8.32 -2.52 19.90
CA GLY A 18 9.36 -2.14 20.86
C GLY A 18 10.64 -2.93 20.64
N GLY A 19 11.65 -2.72 21.51
CA GLY A 19 13.05 -3.13 21.29
C GLY A 19 13.30 -4.57 20.83
N GLU A 20 12.46 -5.53 21.23
CA GLU A 20 12.57 -6.94 20.82
C GLU A 20 11.42 -7.39 19.88
N VAL A 21 10.34 -6.60 19.78
CA VAL A 21 9.13 -6.97 19.05
C VAL A 21 8.94 -6.07 17.85
N GLN A 22 9.21 -6.63 16.67
CA GLN A 22 8.96 -5.96 15.40
C GLN A 22 7.62 -6.41 14.81
N LEU A 23 6.65 -5.48 14.76
CA LEU A 23 5.36 -5.76 14.14
C LEU A 23 5.48 -5.69 12.62
N LYS A 24 4.87 -6.66 11.94
CA LYS A 24 4.77 -6.72 10.49
C LYS A 24 3.37 -6.33 10.05
N LYS A 25 3.29 -5.33 9.19
CA LYS A 25 2.03 -4.93 8.56
C LYS A 25 1.51 -6.05 7.65
N CYS A 26 0.20 -6.21 7.59
CA CYS A 26 -0.43 -7.08 6.62
C CYS A 26 -0.04 -6.64 5.20
N SER A 27 0.55 -7.53 4.40
CA SER A 27 1.06 -7.20 3.07
C SER A 27 -0.03 -6.80 2.07
N ALA A 28 -1.25 -7.31 2.26
CA ALA A 28 -2.41 -7.04 1.43
C ALA A 28 -3.01 -5.64 1.69
N CYS A 29 -3.49 -5.42 2.91
CA CYS A 29 -4.24 -4.20 3.25
C CYS A 29 -3.36 -3.10 3.88
N LYS A 30 -2.20 -3.44 4.46
CA LYS A 30 -1.30 -2.53 5.18
C LYS A 30 -1.93 -1.74 6.35
N LEU A 31 -3.14 -2.10 6.75
CA LEU A 31 -3.94 -1.40 7.77
C LEU A 31 -3.61 -1.86 9.21
N VAL A 32 -3.37 -3.16 9.36
CA VAL A 32 -3.14 -3.82 10.66
C VAL A 32 -1.74 -4.40 10.73
N SER A 33 -1.23 -4.56 11.95
CA SER A 33 0.12 -5.03 12.23
C SER A 33 0.08 -6.22 13.17
N TYR A 34 0.94 -7.22 12.92
CA TYR A 34 1.03 -8.43 13.72
C TYR A 34 2.46 -8.69 14.14
N CYS A 35 2.67 -9.19 15.36
CA CYS A 35 4.00 -9.59 15.81
C CYS A 35 4.52 -10.87 15.11
N GLY A 36 3.64 -11.59 14.42
CA GLY A 36 4.00 -12.82 13.71
C GLY A 36 2.83 -13.41 12.92
N THR A 37 3.14 -14.46 12.15
CA THR A 37 2.18 -15.17 11.28
C THR A 37 1.11 -15.92 12.08
N GLN A 38 1.40 -16.36 13.31
CA GLN A 38 0.43 -17.00 14.19
C GLN A 38 -0.72 -16.05 14.54
N CYS A 39 -0.40 -14.83 14.99
CA CYS A 39 -1.39 -13.80 15.29
C CYS A 39 -2.14 -13.33 14.04
N GLN A 40 -1.50 -13.30 12.87
CA GLN A 40 -2.22 -13.03 11.63
C GLN A 40 -3.24 -14.13 11.30
N ARG A 41 -2.86 -15.41 11.45
CA ARG A 41 -3.74 -16.56 11.15
C ARG A 41 -4.89 -16.68 12.14
N GLY A 42 -4.65 -16.44 13.43
CA GLY A 42 -5.69 -16.44 14.46
C GLY A 42 -6.76 -15.37 14.21
N HIS A 43 -6.33 -14.16 13.87
CA HIS A 43 -7.24 -13.04 13.57
C HIS A 43 -7.80 -13.10 12.12
N TRP A 44 -7.38 -14.05 11.28
CA TRP A 44 -7.74 -14.06 9.85
C TRP A 44 -9.25 -14.16 9.61
N LYS A 45 -9.98 -14.92 10.45
CA LYS A 45 -11.44 -15.09 10.27
C LYS A 45 -12.18 -13.76 10.33
N GLU A 46 -11.81 -12.89 11.26
CA GLU A 46 -12.40 -11.55 11.42
C GLU A 46 -11.77 -10.53 10.47
N HIS A 47 -10.45 -10.61 10.25
CA HIS A 47 -9.72 -9.67 9.40
C HIS A 47 -10.04 -9.81 7.90
N LYS A 48 -10.33 -11.02 7.40
CA LYS A 48 -10.36 -11.34 5.96
C LYS A 48 -11.27 -10.45 5.12
N SER A 49 -12.48 -10.14 5.61
CA SER A 49 -13.44 -9.31 4.87
C SER A 49 -12.91 -7.88 4.69
N ALA A 50 -12.56 -7.23 5.80
CA ALA A 50 -11.98 -5.89 5.81
C ALA A 50 -10.66 -5.83 5.03
N CYS A 51 -9.83 -6.88 5.11
CA CYS A 51 -8.58 -6.99 4.38
C CYS A 51 -8.79 -6.89 2.86
N LYS A 52 -9.75 -7.67 2.34
CA LYS A 52 -10.05 -7.70 0.89
C LYS A 52 -10.62 -6.40 0.39
N GLU A 53 -11.53 -5.78 1.14
CA GLU A 53 -12.12 -4.50 0.77
C GLU A 53 -11.05 -3.41 0.68
N HIS A 54 -10.20 -3.33 1.70
CA HIS A 54 -9.13 -2.34 1.74
C HIS A 54 -8.06 -2.60 0.66
N GLU A 55 -7.69 -3.85 0.41
CA GLU A 55 -6.79 -4.20 -0.70
C GLU A 55 -7.39 -3.76 -2.05
N ALA A 56 -8.68 -3.99 -2.28
CA ALA A 56 -9.36 -3.56 -3.49
C ALA A 56 -9.39 -2.03 -3.62
N MET A 57 -9.61 -1.32 -2.51
CA MET A 57 -9.57 0.14 -2.46
C MET A 57 -8.16 0.65 -2.81
N LEU A 58 -7.11 0.12 -2.19
CA LEU A 58 -5.72 0.49 -2.49
C LEU A 58 -5.37 0.26 -3.97
N LYS A 59 -5.79 -0.87 -4.53
CA LYS A 59 -5.60 -1.15 -5.97
C LYS A 59 -6.36 -0.16 -6.85
N ARG A 60 -7.57 0.26 -6.46
CA ARG A 60 -8.34 1.30 -7.18
C ARG A 60 -7.66 2.66 -7.09
N MET A 61 -7.25 3.08 -5.91
CA MET A 61 -6.53 4.35 -5.70
C MET A 61 -5.23 4.38 -6.49
N HIS A 62 -4.45 3.30 -6.47
CA HIS A 62 -3.22 3.20 -7.25
C HIS A 62 -3.49 3.35 -8.75
N ARG A 63 -4.51 2.66 -9.29
CA ARG A 63 -4.89 2.78 -10.70
C ARG A 63 -5.36 4.20 -11.05
N MET A 64 -6.14 4.86 -10.18
CA MET A 64 -6.56 6.25 -10.41
C MET A 64 -5.36 7.20 -10.40
N GLY A 65 -4.42 7.03 -9.46
CA GLY A 65 -3.18 7.81 -9.42
C GLY A 65 -2.30 7.58 -10.65
N GLN A 66 -2.19 6.34 -11.12
CA GLN A 66 -1.50 6.02 -12.37
C GLN A 66 -2.20 6.60 -13.60
N ALA A 67 -3.53 6.63 -13.63
CA ALA A 67 -4.29 7.24 -14.73
C ALA A 67 -4.08 8.75 -14.77
N ALA A 68 -4.06 9.43 -13.62
CA ALA A 68 -3.72 10.85 -13.54
C ALA A 68 -2.29 11.11 -14.01
N ALA A 69 -1.31 10.34 -13.52
CA ALA A 69 0.08 10.44 -13.98
C ALA A 69 0.23 10.14 -15.49
N MET A 70 -0.52 9.16 -16.02
CA MET A 70 -0.56 8.85 -17.45
C MET A 70 -1.17 10.00 -18.25
N ASN A 71 -2.23 10.63 -17.74
CA ASN A 71 -2.88 11.78 -18.37
C ASN A 71 -1.93 13.00 -18.38
N ASP A 72 -1.20 13.25 -17.30
CA ASP A 72 -0.17 14.31 -17.25
C ASP A 72 0.96 14.02 -18.24
N ILE A 73 1.46 12.77 -18.32
CA ILE A 73 2.45 12.34 -19.31
C ILE A 73 1.93 12.52 -20.74
N LEU A 74 0.65 12.21 -20.99
CA LEU A 74 0.02 12.38 -22.29
C LEU A 74 -0.06 13.86 -22.69
N MET A 75 -0.43 14.73 -21.75
CA MET A 75 -0.43 16.18 -21.96
C MET A 75 0.98 16.69 -22.25
N MET A 76 1.99 16.29 -21.47
CA MET A 76 3.38 16.64 -21.72
C MET A 76 3.88 16.14 -23.10
N LYS A 77 3.45 14.94 -23.54
CA LYS A 77 3.75 14.42 -24.88
C LYS A 77 3.13 15.27 -25.99
N ALA A 78 1.89 15.70 -25.84
CA ALA A 78 1.21 16.55 -26.83
C ALA A 78 1.90 17.92 -26.98
N GLU A 79 2.38 18.50 -25.88
CA GLU A 79 3.15 19.75 -25.92
C GLU A 79 4.50 19.58 -26.63
N LEU A 80 5.24 18.50 -26.33
CA LEU A 80 6.52 18.20 -27.00
C LEU A 80 6.35 17.95 -28.50
N ALA A 81 5.29 17.23 -28.89
CA ALA A 81 4.95 16.97 -30.28
C ALA A 81 4.65 18.27 -31.04
N SER A 82 3.94 19.21 -30.41
CA SER A 82 3.67 20.54 -30.99
C SER A 82 4.94 21.37 -31.20
N ARG A 83 6.00 21.09 -30.42
CA ARG A 83 7.32 21.74 -30.53
C ARG A 83 8.27 20.99 -31.47
N GLY A 84 7.80 19.93 -32.14
CA GLY A 84 8.61 19.11 -33.05
C GLY A 84 9.68 18.27 -32.34
N ILE A 85 9.59 18.10 -31.02
CA ILE A 85 10.54 17.30 -30.25
C ILE A 85 10.07 15.86 -30.25
N ALA A 86 10.83 14.97 -30.90
CA ALA A 86 10.56 13.53 -30.87
C ALA A 86 10.71 13.00 -29.44
N PHE A 87 9.70 12.30 -28.93
CA PHE A 87 9.74 11.69 -27.60
C PHE A 87 10.77 10.56 -27.61
N PRO A 88 11.83 10.59 -26.78
CA PRO A 88 12.82 9.53 -26.76
C PRO A 88 12.15 8.21 -26.35
N GLU A 89 12.32 7.18 -27.17
CA GLU A 89 11.88 5.81 -26.88
C GLU A 89 12.51 5.38 -25.55
N LEU A 90 11.68 5.25 -24.51
CA LEU A 90 12.07 4.66 -23.24
C LEU A 90 12.42 3.18 -23.51
N LYS A 91 13.71 2.87 -23.58
CA LYS A 91 14.18 1.48 -23.60
C LYS A 91 13.66 0.79 -22.34
N LYS A 92 12.80 -0.20 -22.55
CA LYS A 92 12.33 -1.10 -21.50
C LYS A 92 13.52 -1.96 -21.08
N SER A 93 13.99 -1.80 -19.84
CA SER A 93 14.93 -2.72 -19.18
C SER A 93 14.21 -3.91 -18.58
#